data_AF-A0A0F9V6M8-F1
#
_entry.id   AF-A0A0F9V6M8-F1
#
_cell.length_a   1.000
_cell.length_b   1.000
_cell.length_c   1.000
_cell.angle_alpha   90.00
_cell.angle_beta   90.00
_cell.angle_gamma   90.00
#
_symmetry.space_group_name_H-M   'P 1'
#
loop_
_entity.id
_entity.type
_entity.pdbx_description
1 polymer ?
#
loop_
_entity_poly.entity_id
_entity_poly.type
_entity_poly.pdbx_seq_one_letter_code
_entity_poly.pdbx_strand_id
1 'polypeptide(L)'
;MIGNLHGLVGLLLISGMFLVPSVSGRTLPASDGKRVDAQKVCVGPLSGFADRVADTRALDESLKASFIDIVSACKSVYLAELAAIEDDFSRLPQQSHCRELSGEFRQTLENLNQLQEAAHQLPIETEREKKSALSFFSMAGPGLTRAVNDLFLLRYGICREEAATLVGIEQAQYGYSVP
;
A
#
# COMPACT_ATOMS: atom_id res chain seq x y z
N MET A 1 -31.76 -50.86 -40.08
CA MET A 1 -30.54 -51.38 -40.72
C MET A 1 -29.57 -50.21 -40.90
N ILE A 2 -28.43 -50.31 -40.19
CA ILE A 2 -27.06 -49.91 -40.55
C ILE A 2 -26.89 -48.68 -41.47
N GLY A 3 -26.16 -47.67 -40.97
CA GLY A 3 -25.61 -46.61 -41.81
C GLY A 3 -24.82 -45.54 -41.04
N ASN A 4 -23.74 -45.94 -40.37
CA ASN A 4 -22.69 -45.02 -39.91
C ASN A 4 -22.02 -44.34 -41.11
N LEU A 5 -21.77 -43.03 -41.06
CA LEU A 5 -20.61 -42.45 -41.74
C LEU A 5 -20.04 -41.26 -40.98
N HIS A 6 -18.74 -41.37 -40.76
CA HIS A 6 -17.90 -40.52 -39.94
C HIS A 6 -17.66 -39.16 -40.61
N GLY A 7 -17.90 -38.07 -39.87
CA GLY A 7 -17.46 -36.72 -40.20
C GLY A 7 -16.38 -36.30 -39.22
N LEU A 8 -15.12 -36.53 -39.58
CA LEU A 8 -13.93 -36.26 -38.79
C LEU A 8 -13.62 -34.75 -38.86
N VAL A 9 -14.09 -33.99 -37.87
CA VAL A 9 -13.75 -32.56 -37.73
C VAL A 9 -12.39 -32.46 -37.05
N GLY A 10 -11.36 -32.18 -37.87
CA GLY A 10 -10.02 -31.87 -37.40
C GLY A 10 -10.00 -30.53 -36.68
N LEU A 11 -9.89 -30.58 -35.35
CA LEU A 11 -9.65 -29.41 -34.51
C LEU A 11 -8.14 -29.11 -34.52
N LEU A 12 -7.75 -28.09 -35.29
CA LEU A 12 -6.42 -27.49 -35.27
C LEU A 12 -6.24 -26.73 -33.94
N LEU A 13 -5.58 -27.36 -32.97
CA LEU A 13 -5.09 -26.70 -31.76
C LEU A 13 -3.80 -25.92 -32.10
N ILE A 14 -3.97 -24.69 -32.59
CA ILE A 14 -2.89 -23.68 -32.58
C ILE A 14 -3.04 -22.91 -31.27
N SER A 15 -2.55 -23.47 -30.17
CA SER A 15 -2.32 -22.69 -28.95
C SER A 15 -0.98 -21.98 -29.11
N GLY A 16 -1.07 -20.73 -29.56
CA GLY A 16 0.06 -19.81 -29.62
C GLY A 16 0.67 -19.62 -28.23
N MET A 17 1.97 -19.88 -28.13
CA MET A 17 2.80 -19.37 -27.05
C MET A 17 2.77 -17.84 -27.12
N PHE A 18 1.88 -17.22 -26.35
CA PHE A 18 2.01 -15.82 -26.00
C PHE A 18 3.22 -15.68 -25.06
N LEU A 19 4.35 -15.29 -25.63
CA LEU A 19 5.47 -14.73 -24.91
C LEU A 19 4.98 -13.44 -24.24
N VAL A 20 4.54 -13.55 -22.98
CA VAL A 20 4.33 -12.38 -22.13
C VAL A 20 5.71 -11.73 -21.98
N PRO A 21 5.90 -10.47 -22.43
CA PRO A 21 7.14 -9.77 -22.11
C PRO A 21 7.23 -9.70 -20.59
N SER A 22 8.23 -10.38 -20.03
CA SER A 22 8.60 -10.24 -18.63
C SER A 22 8.85 -8.75 -18.40
N VAL A 23 7.87 -8.08 -17.81
CA VAL A 23 8.05 -6.76 -17.23
C VAL A 23 9.21 -6.94 -16.27
N SER A 24 10.34 -6.34 -16.61
CA SER A 24 11.48 -6.22 -15.72
C SER A 24 10.97 -5.46 -14.50
N GLY A 25 10.55 -6.22 -13.49
CA GLY A 25 10.21 -5.69 -12.19
C GLY A 25 11.44 -4.92 -11.74
N ARG A 26 11.31 -3.59 -11.68
CA ARG A 26 12.25 -2.77 -10.93
C ARG A 26 12.32 -3.41 -9.56
N THR A 27 13.45 -4.03 -9.27
CA THR A 27 13.75 -4.56 -7.96
C THR A 27 13.61 -3.39 -7.01
N LEU A 28 12.56 -3.42 -6.18
CA LEU A 28 12.46 -2.50 -5.06
C LEU A 28 13.78 -2.65 -4.29
N PRO A 29 14.46 -1.55 -3.95
CA PRO A 29 15.72 -1.65 -3.22
C PRO A 29 15.48 -2.52 -1.99
N ALA A 30 16.31 -3.54 -1.82
CA ALA A 30 16.37 -4.29 -0.58
C ALA A 30 16.57 -3.26 0.53
N SER A 31 15.61 -3.16 1.43
CA SER A 31 15.68 -2.24 2.56
C SER A 31 16.80 -2.74 3.47
N ASP A 32 17.94 -2.04 3.48
CA ASP A 32 19.13 -2.31 4.32
C ASP A 32 18.86 -2.16 5.84
N GLY A 33 17.64 -2.43 6.32
CA GLY A 33 17.22 -2.17 7.69
C GLY A 33 17.19 -0.67 8.07
N LYS A 34 17.54 0.23 7.14
CA LYS A 34 17.35 1.67 7.31
C LYS A 34 15.87 1.99 7.24
N ARG A 35 15.27 2.22 8.41
CA ARG A 35 13.88 2.67 8.55
C ARG A 35 13.64 3.88 7.66
N VAL A 36 12.56 3.82 6.89
CA VAL A 36 12.13 4.93 6.05
C VAL A 36 11.48 5.97 6.97
N ASP A 37 12.01 7.18 7.00
CA ASP A 37 11.41 8.26 7.78
C ASP A 37 10.11 8.70 7.12
N ALA A 38 8.99 8.21 7.64
CA ALA A 38 7.65 8.49 7.15
C ALA A 38 7.32 9.99 7.17
N GLN A 39 7.83 10.73 8.15
CA GLN A 39 7.62 12.18 8.23
C GLN A 39 8.32 12.89 7.07
N LYS A 40 9.56 12.48 6.76
CA LYS A 40 10.32 13.06 5.67
C LYS A 40 9.83 12.65 4.28
N VAL A 41 9.41 11.40 4.10
CA VAL A 41 9.12 10.82 2.77
C VAL A 41 7.65 10.95 2.38
N CYS A 42 6.73 10.95 3.35
CA CYS A 42 5.29 11.04 3.08
C CYS A 42 4.67 12.32 3.65
N VAL A 43 4.66 12.47 4.98
CA VAL A 43 3.85 13.51 5.66
C VAL A 43 4.31 14.92 5.30
N GLY A 44 5.62 15.17 5.29
CA GLY A 44 6.21 16.46 4.95
C GLY A 44 5.88 16.90 3.51
N PRO A 45 6.22 16.09 2.48
CA PRO A 45 5.84 16.39 1.10
C PRO A 45 4.34 16.61 0.90
N LEU A 46 3.51 15.82 1.59
CA LEU A 46 2.06 15.92 1.52
C LEU A 46 1.53 17.20 2.17
N SER A 47 2.08 17.62 3.31
CA SER A 47 1.77 18.91 3.93
C SER A 47 2.15 20.06 3.01
N GLY A 48 3.38 20.04 2.47
CA GLY A 48 3.83 21.08 1.55
C GLY A 48 3.04 21.10 0.23
N PHE A 49 2.45 19.98 -0.17
CA PHE A 49 1.52 19.92 -1.29
C PHE A 49 0.14 20.51 -0.92
N ALA A 50 -0.38 20.23 0.27
CA ALA A 50 -1.63 20.81 0.75
C ALA A 50 -1.56 22.35 0.80
N ASP A 51 -0.44 22.90 1.25
CA ASP A 51 -0.19 24.35 1.24
C ASP A 51 -0.24 24.91 -0.20
N ARG A 52 0.43 24.23 -1.16
CA ARG A 52 0.37 24.62 -2.58
C ARG A 52 -1.04 24.57 -3.16
N VAL A 53 -1.84 23.56 -2.79
CA VAL A 53 -3.23 23.43 -3.25
C VAL A 53 -4.11 24.54 -2.68
N ALA A 54 -3.91 24.92 -1.41
CA ALA A 54 -4.67 25.99 -0.77
C ALA A 54 -4.46 27.35 -1.47
N ASP A 55 -3.25 27.61 -1.95
CA ASP A 55 -2.89 28.87 -2.62
C ASP A 55 -3.12 28.84 -4.15
N THR A 56 -3.37 27.66 -4.72
CA THR A 56 -3.49 27.48 -6.17
C THR A 56 -4.89 27.83 -6.67
N ARG A 57 -4.95 28.74 -7.65
CA ARG A 57 -6.18 29.04 -8.41
C ARG A 57 -6.31 28.26 -9.72
N ALA A 58 -5.22 27.70 -10.23
CA ALA A 58 -5.19 26.98 -11.49
C ALA A 58 -4.45 25.65 -11.31
N LEU A 59 -5.21 24.55 -11.34
CA LEU A 59 -4.62 23.22 -11.40
C LEU A 59 -4.06 22.96 -12.80
N ASP A 60 -2.85 22.41 -12.86
CA ASP A 60 -2.20 21.93 -14.07
C ASP A 60 -1.69 20.48 -13.92
N GLU A 61 -1.18 19.92 -15.03
CA GLU A 61 -0.64 18.56 -15.05
C GLU A 61 0.57 18.38 -14.14
N SER A 62 1.35 19.44 -13.90
CA SER A 62 2.51 19.37 -13.00
C SER A 62 2.07 19.16 -11.55
N LEU A 63 1.04 19.86 -11.10
CA LEU A 63 0.52 19.71 -9.75
C LEU A 63 -0.19 18.35 -9.59
N LYS A 64 -0.93 17.87 -10.60
CA LYS A 64 -1.48 16.50 -10.62
C LYS A 64 -0.38 15.44 -10.52
N ALA A 65 0.68 15.55 -11.32
CA ALA A 65 1.82 14.64 -11.28
C ALA A 65 2.51 14.67 -9.90
N SER A 66 2.69 15.86 -9.31
CA SER A 66 3.24 16.00 -7.96
C SER A 66 2.41 15.27 -6.91
N PHE A 67 1.08 15.30 -7.01
CA PHE A 67 0.22 14.56 -6.09
C PHE A 67 0.40 13.04 -6.23
N ILE A 68 0.44 12.55 -7.46
CA ILE A 68 0.64 11.13 -7.77
C ILE A 68 1.97 10.63 -7.21
N ASP A 69 3.05 11.41 -7.37
CA ASP A 69 4.37 11.07 -6.84
C ASP A 69 4.34 10.98 -5.30
N ILE A 70 3.62 11.90 -4.64
CA ILE A 70 3.45 11.87 -3.18
C ILE A 70 2.65 10.65 -2.73
N VAL A 71 1.55 10.32 -3.41
CA VAL A 71 0.76 9.10 -3.14
C VAL A 71 1.66 7.86 -3.27
N SER A 72 2.47 7.80 -4.33
CA SER A 72 3.40 6.69 -4.57
C SER A 72 4.46 6.57 -3.47
N ALA A 73 5.02 7.69 -3.01
CA ALA A 73 5.97 7.74 -1.90
C ALA A 73 5.32 7.28 -0.58
N CYS A 74 4.13 7.80 -0.26
CA CYS A 74 3.37 7.41 0.93
C CYS A 74 3.02 5.91 0.92
N LYS A 75 2.58 5.37 -0.22
CA LYS A 75 2.31 3.94 -0.37
C LYS A 75 3.57 3.09 -0.19
N SER A 76 4.73 3.56 -0.66
CA SER A 76 6.00 2.87 -0.46
C SER A 76 6.40 2.83 1.02
N VAL A 77 6.22 3.93 1.75
CA VAL A 77 6.40 3.99 3.21
C VAL A 77 5.43 3.02 3.91
N TYR A 78 4.16 3.04 3.52
CA TYR A 78 3.12 2.17 4.06
C TYR A 78 3.47 0.68 3.91
N LEU A 79 3.89 0.27 2.72
CA LEU A 79 4.34 -1.10 2.44
C LEU A 79 5.54 -1.50 3.28
N ALA A 80 6.53 -0.61 3.43
CA ALA A 80 7.72 -0.88 4.22
C ALA A 80 7.38 -1.06 5.71
N GLU A 81 6.52 -0.22 6.28
CA GLU A 81 6.09 -0.34 7.68
C GLU A 81 5.21 -1.57 7.90
N LEU A 82 4.29 -1.87 6.98
CA LEU A 82 3.47 -3.09 7.06
C LEU A 82 4.34 -4.35 7.04
N ALA A 83 5.31 -4.42 6.12
CA ALA A 83 6.25 -5.54 6.07
C ALA A 83 7.07 -5.66 7.36
N ALA A 84 7.48 -4.53 7.94
CA ALA A 84 8.22 -4.52 9.20
C ALA A 84 7.36 -4.98 10.40
N ILE A 85 6.07 -4.66 10.43
CA ILE A 85 5.12 -5.17 11.44
C ILE A 85 4.94 -6.68 11.27
N GLU A 86 4.73 -7.14 10.03
CA GLU A 86 4.55 -8.56 9.75
C GLU A 86 5.78 -9.38 10.14
N ASP A 87 6.99 -8.85 9.95
CA ASP A 87 8.25 -9.48 10.36
C ASP A 87 8.46 -9.41 11.88
N ASP A 88 8.44 -8.21 12.47
CA ASP A 88 8.69 -7.95 13.90
C ASP A 88 7.76 -8.79 14.80
N PHE A 89 6.51 -9.01 14.38
CA PHE A 89 5.47 -9.67 15.18
C PHE A 89 5.03 -11.02 14.61
N SER A 90 5.80 -11.57 13.66
CA SER A 90 5.55 -12.89 13.06
C SER A 90 5.45 -14.03 14.09
N ARG A 91 6.12 -13.87 15.24
CA ARG A 91 6.19 -14.87 16.33
C ARG A 91 5.04 -14.76 17.34
N LEU A 92 4.23 -13.71 17.29
CA LEU A 92 3.08 -13.59 18.19
C LEU A 92 2.03 -14.65 17.85
N PRO A 93 1.22 -15.11 18.84
CA PRO A 93 0.11 -16.02 18.60
C PRO A 93 -0.82 -15.51 17.50
N GLN A 94 -1.45 -16.39 16.72
CA GLN A 94 -2.34 -15.97 15.63
C GLN A 94 -3.51 -15.10 16.12
N GLN A 95 -3.97 -15.32 17.35
CA GLN A 95 -5.02 -14.55 18.01
C GLN A 95 -4.52 -13.26 18.69
N SER A 96 -3.24 -12.90 18.55
CA SER A 96 -2.74 -11.62 19.03
C SER A 96 -3.39 -10.48 18.25
N HIS A 97 -3.61 -9.37 18.94
CA HIS A 97 -4.29 -8.21 18.36
C HIS A 97 -3.48 -7.66 17.17
N CYS A 98 -2.16 -7.66 17.28
CA CYS A 98 -1.29 -7.23 16.19
C CYS A 98 -1.30 -8.13 14.95
N ARG A 99 -1.53 -9.43 15.11
CA ARG A 99 -1.70 -10.34 13.97
C ARG A 99 -3.04 -10.13 13.29
N GLU A 100 -4.11 -9.89 14.05
CA GLU A 100 -5.43 -9.56 13.50
C GLU A 100 -5.40 -8.24 12.71
N LEU A 101 -4.92 -7.17 13.32
CA LEU A 101 -4.89 -5.84 12.70
C LEU A 101 -4.01 -5.77 11.45
N SER A 102 -2.95 -6.58 11.36
CA SER A 102 -2.15 -6.67 10.13
C SER A 102 -2.99 -7.03 8.89
N GLY A 103 -4.06 -7.81 9.06
CA GLY A 103 -5.02 -8.12 8.00
C GLY A 103 -5.82 -6.89 7.56
N GLU A 104 -6.27 -6.06 8.50
CA GLU A 104 -7.00 -4.82 8.19
C GLU A 104 -6.13 -3.80 7.45
N PHE A 105 -4.85 -3.71 7.79
CA PHE A 105 -3.92 -2.83 7.10
C PHE A 105 -3.64 -3.27 5.65
N ARG A 106 -3.73 -4.58 5.34
CA ARG A 106 -3.71 -5.02 3.94
C ARG A 106 -4.91 -4.50 3.14
N GLN A 107 -6.09 -4.40 3.74
CA GLN A 107 -7.24 -3.78 3.07
C GLN A 107 -7.03 -2.29 2.81
N THR A 108 -6.39 -1.58 3.74
CA THR A 108 -6.03 -0.16 3.55
C THR A 108 -5.05 0.02 2.38
N LEU A 109 -4.14 -0.94 2.13
CA LEU A 109 -3.28 -0.91 0.94
C LEU A 109 -4.10 -0.95 -0.37
N GLU A 110 -5.20 -1.70 -0.42
CA GLU A 110 -6.09 -1.70 -1.58
C GLU A 110 -6.72 -0.32 -1.81
N ASN A 111 -7.13 0.36 -0.73
CA ASN A 111 -7.64 1.72 -0.81
C ASN A 111 -6.57 2.71 -1.31
N LEU A 112 -5.31 2.55 -0.91
CA LEU A 112 -4.20 3.35 -1.44
C LEU A 112 -3.94 3.09 -2.93
N ASN A 113 -4.07 1.85 -3.39
CA ASN A 113 -3.98 1.52 -4.82
C ASN A 113 -5.10 2.20 -5.62
N GLN A 114 -6.34 2.12 -5.13
CA GLN A 114 -7.49 2.76 -5.75
C GLN A 114 -7.35 4.28 -5.77
N LEU A 115 -6.84 4.88 -4.69
CA LEU A 115 -6.56 6.31 -4.62
C LEU A 115 -5.53 6.73 -5.67
N GLN A 116 -4.43 5.98 -5.79
CA GLN A 116 -3.39 6.24 -6.79
C GLN A 116 -3.96 6.16 -8.21
N GLU A 117 -4.74 5.12 -8.51
CA GLU A 117 -5.38 4.95 -9.81
C GLU A 117 -6.37 6.09 -10.11
N ALA A 118 -7.21 6.45 -9.14
CA ALA A 118 -8.13 7.57 -9.28
C ALA A 118 -7.39 8.89 -9.56
N ALA A 119 -6.25 9.12 -8.89
CA ALA A 119 -5.40 10.28 -9.14
C ALA A 119 -4.84 10.30 -10.57
N HIS A 120 -4.46 9.15 -11.13
CA HIS A 120 -4.03 9.05 -12.54
C HIS A 120 -5.16 9.39 -13.51
N GLN A 121 -6.36 8.86 -13.26
CA GLN A 121 -7.51 8.98 -14.16
C GLN A 121 -8.25 10.32 -14.05
N LEU A 122 -7.86 11.18 -13.11
CA LEU A 122 -8.56 12.42 -12.81
C LEU A 122 -8.46 13.43 -13.97
N PRO A 123 -9.56 13.78 -14.65
CA PRO A 123 -9.51 14.78 -15.72
C PRO A 123 -9.27 16.17 -15.14
N ILE A 124 -8.59 17.04 -15.89
CA ILE A 124 -8.28 18.43 -15.48
C ILE A 124 -8.40 19.44 -16.64
N GLU A 125 -9.12 19.08 -17.70
CA GLU A 125 -9.19 19.85 -18.95
C GLU A 125 -10.06 21.10 -18.79
N THR A 126 -11.16 20.96 -18.04
CA THR A 126 -12.12 22.02 -17.79
C THR A 126 -11.99 22.60 -16.38
N GLU A 127 -12.43 23.85 -16.18
CA GLU A 127 -12.43 24.48 -14.85
C GLU A 127 -13.25 23.70 -13.81
N ARG A 128 -14.34 23.03 -14.24
CA ARG A 128 -15.14 22.17 -13.37
C ARG A 128 -14.34 20.94 -12.91
N GLU A 129 -13.60 20.32 -13.82
CA GLU A 129 -12.76 19.16 -13.53
C GLU A 129 -11.60 19.55 -12.62
N LYS A 130 -10.92 20.68 -12.89
CA LYS A 130 -9.87 21.22 -12.02
C LYS A 130 -10.36 21.45 -10.59
N LYS A 131 -11.56 22.02 -10.42
CA LYS A 131 -12.16 22.21 -9.08
C LYS A 131 -12.44 20.88 -8.38
N SER A 132 -12.95 19.89 -9.13
CA SER A 132 -13.20 18.53 -8.60
C SER A 132 -11.89 17.86 -8.18
N ALA A 133 -10.84 18.02 -8.98
CA ALA A 133 -9.50 17.50 -8.71
C ALA A 133 -8.87 18.13 -7.46
N LEU A 134 -8.93 19.46 -7.32
CA LEU A 134 -8.46 20.16 -6.11
C LEU A 134 -9.22 19.69 -4.85
N SER A 135 -10.53 19.47 -4.96
CA SER A 135 -11.32 18.90 -3.87
C SER A 135 -10.90 17.47 -3.54
N PHE A 136 -10.64 16.64 -4.56
CA PHE A 136 -10.14 15.28 -4.36
C PHE A 136 -8.79 15.29 -3.63
N PHE A 137 -7.84 16.10 -4.07
CA PHE A 137 -6.53 16.22 -3.44
C PHE A 137 -6.63 16.67 -1.98
N SER A 138 -7.51 17.64 -1.70
CA SER A 138 -7.72 18.18 -0.35
C SER A 138 -8.31 17.14 0.63
N MET A 139 -9.15 16.22 0.13
CA MET A 139 -9.71 15.13 0.94
C MET A 139 -8.74 13.96 1.10
N ALA A 140 -8.02 13.62 0.03
CA ALA A 140 -7.12 12.47 -0.01
C ALA A 140 -5.88 12.66 0.87
N GLY A 141 -5.35 13.89 0.97
CA GLY A 141 -4.15 14.18 1.77
C GLY A 141 -4.27 13.77 3.24
N PRO A 142 -5.24 14.29 4.01
CA PRO A 142 -5.43 13.87 5.40
C PRO A 142 -5.58 12.34 5.57
N GLY A 143 -6.23 11.68 4.62
CA GLY A 143 -6.38 10.21 4.60
C GLY A 143 -5.04 9.48 4.48
N LEU A 144 -4.15 9.93 3.59
CA LEU A 144 -2.80 9.38 3.43
C LEU A 144 -1.95 9.54 4.69
N THR A 145 -1.93 10.75 5.26
CA THR A 145 -1.21 11.03 6.52
C THR A 145 -1.69 10.11 7.63
N ARG A 146 -3.02 9.96 7.76
CA ARG A 146 -3.62 9.09 8.77
C ARG A 146 -3.21 7.63 8.55
N ALA A 147 -3.33 7.10 7.33
CA ALA A 147 -2.99 5.71 7.04
C ALA A 147 -1.53 5.36 7.42
N VAL A 148 -0.58 6.26 7.12
CA VAL A 148 0.83 6.05 7.48
C VAL A 148 1.06 6.20 8.99
N ASN A 149 0.42 7.17 9.64
CA ASN A 149 0.54 7.35 11.09
C ASN A 149 -0.09 6.18 11.87
N ASP A 150 -1.22 5.64 11.41
CA ASP A 150 -1.92 4.54 12.07
C ASP A 150 -1.04 3.27 12.09
N LEU A 151 -0.29 2.97 11.02
CA LEU A 151 0.71 1.89 11.02
C LEU A 151 1.84 2.14 12.03
N PHE A 152 2.35 3.36 12.10
CA PHE A 152 3.38 3.72 13.07
C PHE A 152 2.87 3.55 14.50
N LEU A 153 1.68 4.07 14.81
CA LEU A 153 1.06 3.92 16.12
C LEU A 153 0.77 2.47 16.47
N LEU A 154 0.31 1.66 15.51
CA LEU A 154 0.15 0.22 15.72
C LEU A 154 1.49 -0.40 16.13
N ARG A 155 2.54 -0.21 15.32
CA ARG A 155 3.84 -0.83 15.55
C ARG A 155 4.42 -0.46 16.91
N TYR A 156 4.48 0.83 17.20
CA TYR A 156 5.23 1.33 18.36
C TYR A 156 4.39 1.47 19.63
N GLY A 157 3.09 1.75 19.49
CA GLY A 157 2.18 1.96 20.60
C GLY A 157 1.40 0.73 21.04
N ILE A 158 1.22 -0.26 20.15
CA ILE A 158 0.42 -1.46 20.45
C ILE A 158 1.29 -2.72 20.39
N CYS A 159 1.90 -3.00 19.24
CA CYS A 159 2.51 -4.31 19.01
C CYS A 159 3.79 -4.56 19.79
N ARG A 160 4.61 -3.54 20.01
CA ARG A 160 5.78 -3.66 20.88
C ARG A 160 5.40 -3.95 22.33
N GLU A 161 4.33 -3.32 22.82
CA GLU A 161 3.85 -3.54 24.18
C GLU A 161 3.22 -4.93 24.34
N GLU A 162 2.42 -5.36 23.37
CA GLU A 162 1.86 -6.71 23.32
C GLU A 162 2.98 -7.78 23.30
N ALA A 163 3.98 -7.61 22.45
CA ALA A 163 5.12 -8.52 22.37
C ALA A 163 5.90 -8.59 23.69
N ALA A 164 6.17 -7.46 24.32
CA ALA A 164 6.86 -7.41 25.61
C ALA A 164 6.05 -8.12 26.72
N THR A 165 4.74 -7.93 26.72
CA THR A 165 3.82 -8.57 27.70
C THR A 165 3.81 -10.08 27.53
N LEU A 166 3.69 -10.58 26.30
CA LEU A 166 3.66 -12.02 26.02
C LEU A 166 4.99 -12.70 26.36
N VAL A 167 6.12 -12.07 26.05
CA VAL A 167 7.46 -12.57 26.46
C VAL A 167 7.57 -12.59 27.98
N GLY A 168 7.09 -11.56 28.68
CA GLY A 168 7.09 -11.51 30.14
C GLY A 168 6.25 -12.62 30.78
N ILE A 169 5.10 -12.95 30.18
CA ILE A 169 4.25 -14.06 30.62
C ILE A 169 4.97 -15.40 30.41
N GLU A 170 5.59 -15.63 29.25
CA GLU A 170 6.36 -16.86 29.01
C GLU A 170 7.53 -17.02 30.00
N GLN A 171 8.26 -15.95 30.29
CA GLN A 171 9.35 -15.97 31.27
C GLN A 171 8.84 -16.29 32.69
N ALA A 172 7.73 -15.68 33.10
CA ALA A 172 7.12 -15.92 34.40
C ALA A 172 6.56 -17.34 34.54
N GLN A 173 6.00 -17.89 33.45
CA GLN A 173 5.36 -19.21 33.45
C GLN A 173 6.37 -20.37 33.33
N TYR A 174 7.49 -20.15 32.64
CA TYR A 174 8.48 -21.21 32.35
C TYR A 174 9.84 -21.02 33.04
N GLY A 175 10.05 -19.94 33.79
CA GLY A 175 11.26 -19.72 34.59
C GLY A 175 12.55 -19.53 33.78
N TYR A 176 12.44 -19.28 32.48
CA TYR A 176 13.61 -19.00 31.64
C TYR A 176 14.09 -17.56 31.86
N SER A 177 15.32 -17.43 32.34
CA SER A 177 16.08 -16.18 32.29
C SER A 177 16.76 -16.12 30.92
N VAL A 178 16.41 -15.12 30.11
CA VAL A 178 17.13 -14.84 28.86
C VAL A 178 18.45 -14.14 29.24
N PRO A 179 19.61 -14.61 28.75
CA PRO A 179 20.90 -13.97 29.01
C PRO A 179 21.04 -12.58 28.37
#